data_AF-A0A950D2Q2-F1
#
_entry.id   AF-A0A950D2Q2-F1
#
_cell.length_a   1.000
_cell.length_b   1.000
_cell.length_c   1.000
_cell.angle_alpha   90.00
_cell.angle_beta   90.00
_cell.angle_gamma   90.00
#
_symmetry.space_group_name_H-M   'P 1'
#
loop_
_entity.id
_entity.type
_entity.pdbx_description
1 polymer ?
#
loop_
_entity_poly.entity_id
_entity_poly.type
_entity_poly.pdbx_seq_one_letter_code
_entity_poly.pdbx_strand_id
1 'polypeptide(L)'
;MRRLYWARGWPVISVDAQKKEWVGNFKDRGRTWRRQPRDALDHEFPSWVIGRAIPHGFYDAAFNEGYAVVGTSHETPAFAMAALRRGWIIVGRRHNPPHE
;
A
#
# COMPACT_ATOMS: atom_id res chain seq x y z
N MET A 1 4.27 -22.03 10.94
CA MET A 1 5.11 -20.86 11.27
C MET A 1 4.31 -19.70 11.88
N ARG A 2 3.38 -19.03 11.19
CA ARG A 2 2.55 -17.93 11.72
C ARG A 2 1.98 -18.15 13.14
N ARG A 3 1.31 -19.29 13.38
CA ARG A 3 0.72 -19.62 14.70
C ARG A 3 1.76 -19.64 15.83
N LEU A 4 3.02 -20.03 15.54
CA LEU A 4 4.09 -20.08 16.54
C LEU A 4 4.59 -18.69 16.95
N TYR A 5 4.53 -17.72 16.04
CA TYR A 5 4.93 -16.33 16.29
C TYR A 5 3.86 -15.63 17.12
N TRP A 6 2.58 -15.78 16.75
CA TRP A 6 1.47 -15.29 17.56
C TRP A 6 1.43 -15.89 18.96
N ALA A 7 1.68 -17.21 19.10
CA ALA A 7 1.75 -17.85 20.41
C ALA A 7 2.89 -17.30 21.30
N ARG A 8 3.93 -16.72 20.71
CA ARG A 8 5.04 -16.05 21.40
C ARG A 8 4.80 -14.55 21.59
N GLY A 9 3.64 -14.03 21.19
CA GLY A 9 3.34 -12.60 21.21
C GLY A 9 4.09 -11.78 20.16
N TRP A 10 4.77 -12.42 19.20
CA TRP A 10 5.56 -11.73 18.18
C TRP A 10 4.69 -11.21 17.03
N PRO A 11 5.04 -10.05 16.45
CA PRO A 11 4.31 -9.47 15.34
C PRO A 11 4.33 -10.40 14.12
N VAL A 12 3.18 -10.55 13.47
CA VAL A 12 3.05 -11.20 12.17
C VAL A 12 2.43 -10.20 11.20
N ILE A 13 3.28 -9.67 10.33
CA ILE A 13 2.92 -8.63 9.38
C ILE A 13 3.01 -9.16 7.95
N SER A 14 2.12 -8.67 7.10
CA SER A 14 2.20 -8.79 5.65
C SER A 14 2.74 -7.49 5.08
N VAL A 15 3.65 -7.60 4.12
CA VAL A 15 4.20 -6.48 3.38
C VAL A 15 4.12 -6.85 1.90
N ASP A 16 3.55 -5.98 1.10
CA ASP A 16 3.33 -6.23 -0.31
C ASP A 16 3.57 -4.97 -1.14
N ALA A 17 4.11 -5.16 -2.33
CA ALA A 17 4.09 -4.18 -3.40
C ALA A 17 2.86 -4.48 -4.26
N GLN A 18 2.02 -3.47 -4.45
CA GLN A 18 0.83 -3.58 -5.27
C GLN A 18 1.14 -3.11 -6.71
N LYS A 19 0.21 -3.42 -7.62
CA LYS A 19 0.34 -2.99 -9.02
C LYS A 19 0.57 -1.48 -9.10
N LYS A 20 1.58 -1.10 -9.89
CA LYS A 20 1.84 0.31 -10.22
C LYS A 20 0.78 0.79 -11.19
N GLU A 21 0.29 2.00 -10.95
CA GLU A 21 -0.77 2.58 -11.77
C GLU A 21 -0.31 3.89 -12.40
N TRP A 22 -0.75 4.12 -13.63
CA TRP A 22 -0.59 5.41 -14.28
C TRP A 22 -1.65 6.39 -13.74
N VAL A 23 -1.20 7.55 -13.28
CA VAL A 23 -2.06 8.61 -12.79
C VAL A 23 -2.38 9.53 -13.96
N GLY A 24 -3.67 9.67 -14.28
CA GLY A 24 -4.17 10.51 -15.37
C GLY A 24 -5.67 10.34 -15.61
N ASN A 25 -6.18 10.95 -16.69
CA ASN A 25 -7.60 10.87 -17.06
C ASN A 25 -7.96 9.59 -17.83
N PHE A 26 -7.56 8.42 -17.32
CA PHE A 26 -7.76 7.13 -17.99
C PHE A 26 -8.96 6.38 -17.42
N LYS A 27 -9.49 5.46 -18.23
CA LYS A 27 -10.57 4.55 -17.85
C LYS A 27 -10.03 3.44 -16.96
N ASP A 28 -10.39 3.50 -15.68
CA ASP A 28 -10.16 2.39 -14.75
C ASP A 28 -11.27 1.32 -14.91
N ARG A 29 -10.93 0.05 -14.66
CA ARG A 29 -11.90 -1.07 -14.60
C ARG A 29 -12.68 -1.08 -13.28
N GLY A 30 -12.26 -0.30 -12.30
CA GLY A 30 -12.96 -0.10 -11.04
C GLY A 30 -14.25 0.71 -11.16
N ARG A 31 -14.93 0.87 -10.02
CA ARG A 31 -16.10 1.75 -9.87
C ARG A 31 -15.84 2.72 -8.73
N THR A 32 -16.25 3.96 -8.93
CA THR A 32 -16.12 5.02 -7.92
C THR A 32 -17.46 5.73 -7.78
N TRP A 33 -17.81 6.08 -6.55
CA TRP A 33 -19.04 6.81 -6.25
C TRP A 33 -18.89 8.26 -6.72
N ARG A 34 -19.74 8.69 -7.65
CA ARG A 34 -19.78 10.06 -8.18
C ARG A 34 -21.22 10.49 -8.45
N ARG A 35 -21.49 11.80 -8.31
CA ARG A 35 -22.79 12.40 -8.65
C ARG A 35 -23.03 12.50 -10.15
N GLN A 36 -21.96 12.66 -10.93
CA GLN A 36 -21.99 12.76 -12.38
C GLN A 36 -20.89 11.87 -12.99
N PRO A 37 -21.12 11.29 -14.18
CA PRO A 37 -20.08 10.54 -14.89
C PRO A 37 -18.91 11.45 -15.25
N ARG A 38 -17.73 10.83 -15.42
CA ARG A 38 -16.51 11.52 -15.84
C ARG A 38 -16.05 10.90 -17.16
N ASP A 39 -15.83 11.74 -18.16
CA ASP A 39 -15.18 11.32 -19.40
C ASP A 39 -13.75 10.88 -19.14
N ALA A 40 -13.37 9.74 -19.72
CA ALA A 40 -12.06 9.14 -19.53
C ALA A 40 -11.53 8.62 -20.85
N LEU A 41 -10.21 8.72 -21.02
CA LEU A 41 -9.50 8.14 -22.15
C LEU A 41 -9.54 6.62 -22.02
N ASP A 42 -9.94 5.94 -23.09
CA ASP A 42 -10.05 4.48 -23.14
C ASP A 42 -8.68 3.80 -23.26
N HIS A 43 -7.65 4.52 -23.73
CA HIS A 43 -6.28 4.07 -23.85
C HIS A 43 -5.32 4.81 -22.91
N GLU A 44 -4.37 4.08 -22.35
CA GLU A 44 -3.30 4.58 -21.49
C GLU A 44 -2.00 4.72 -22.29
N PHE A 45 -1.73 5.91 -22.83
CA PHE A 45 -0.45 6.20 -23.48
C PHE A 45 0.52 6.87 -22.49
N PRO A 46 1.79 6.40 -22.39
CA PRO A 46 2.77 6.98 -21.47
C PRO A 46 2.99 8.49 -21.60
N SER A 47 2.84 9.05 -22.80
CA SER A 47 2.97 10.49 -23.06
C SER A 47 1.85 11.35 -22.46
N TRP A 48 0.72 10.74 -22.07
CA TRP A 48 -0.43 11.43 -21.47
C TRP A 48 -0.48 11.28 -19.93
N VAL A 49 0.49 10.56 -19.37
CA VAL A 49 0.57 10.27 -17.94
C VAL A 49 1.04 11.49 -17.17
N ILE A 50 0.34 11.81 -16.08
CA ILE A 50 0.71 12.88 -15.15
C ILE A 50 1.74 12.38 -14.13
N GLY A 51 1.64 11.11 -13.73
CA GLY A 51 2.62 10.47 -12.85
C GLY A 51 2.38 8.98 -12.69
N ARG A 52 3.22 8.31 -11.89
CA ARG A 52 3.06 6.89 -11.57
C ARG A 52 2.83 6.72 -10.07
N ALA A 53 1.78 5.99 -9.71
CA ALA A 53 1.53 5.57 -8.34
C ALA A 53 2.21 4.22 -8.08
N ILE A 54 2.98 4.13 -6.99
CA ILE A 54 3.68 2.92 -6.54
C ILE A 54 3.20 2.58 -5.12
N PRO A 55 2.10 1.82 -5.01
CA PRO A 55 1.55 1.43 -3.72
C PRO A 55 2.36 0.33 -3.03
N HIS A 56 2.62 0.52 -1.73
CA HIS A 56 3.11 -0.51 -0.81
C HIS A 56 2.18 -0.64 0.40
N GLY A 57 1.81 -1.88 0.71
CA GLY A 57 0.99 -2.24 1.84
C GLY A 57 1.81 -2.73 3.04
N PHE A 58 1.36 -2.36 4.22
CA PHE A 58 1.66 -2.97 5.51
C PHE A 58 0.34 -3.45 6.09
N TYR A 59 0.28 -4.68 6.57
CA TYR A 59 -0.92 -5.21 7.19
C TYR A 59 -0.58 -6.09 8.39
N ASP A 60 -1.14 -5.74 9.55
CA ASP A 60 -1.07 -6.54 10.76
C ASP A 60 -2.29 -7.47 10.83
N ALA A 61 -2.04 -8.75 10.61
CA ALA A 61 -3.10 -9.77 10.56
C ALA A 61 -3.67 -10.13 11.94
N ALA A 62 -3.00 -9.78 13.04
CA ALA A 62 -3.50 -10.03 14.39
C ALA A 62 -4.58 -9.03 14.78
N PHE A 63 -4.45 -7.78 14.33
CA PHE A 63 -5.34 -6.67 14.68
C PHE A 63 -6.23 -6.22 13.53
N ASN A 64 -6.08 -6.82 12.35
CA ASN A 64 -6.83 -6.47 11.14
C ASN A 64 -6.67 -4.97 10.78
N GLU A 65 -5.45 -4.46 10.94
CA GLU A 65 -5.12 -3.07 10.64
C GLU A 65 -4.10 -2.98 9.51
N GLY A 66 -4.33 -2.05 8.58
CA GLY A 66 -3.48 -1.84 7.42
C GLY A 66 -3.01 -0.40 7.32
N TYR A 67 -1.87 -0.23 6.66
CA TYR A 67 -1.34 1.07 6.27
C TYR A 67 -0.79 0.97 4.85
N ALA A 68 -1.07 1.96 4.01
CA ALA A 68 -0.57 2.01 2.65
C ALA A 68 0.25 3.28 2.44
N VAL A 69 1.36 3.14 1.71
CA VAL A 69 2.16 4.27 1.21
C VAL A 69 2.10 4.24 -0.30
N VAL A 70 1.87 5.40 -0.92
CA VAL A 70 1.92 5.56 -2.37
C VAL A 70 3.13 6.42 -2.73
N GLY A 71 4.10 5.80 -3.38
CA GLY A 71 5.26 6.49 -3.94
C GLY A 71 4.93 7.07 -5.31
N THR A 72 5.54 8.20 -5.65
CA THR A 72 5.30 8.90 -6.92
C THR A 72 6.50 8.91 -7.86
N SER A 73 7.58 8.22 -7.48
CA SER A 73 8.86 8.22 -8.19
C SER A 73 9.26 6.78 -8.58
N HIS A 74 10.30 6.22 -7.95
CA HIS A 74 10.85 4.92 -8.28
C HIS A 74 10.56 3.90 -7.18
N GLU A 75 10.33 2.65 -7.59
CA GLU A 75 10.30 1.53 -6.66
C GLU A 75 11.74 1.14 -6.36
N THR A 76 12.17 1.34 -5.12
CA THR A 76 13.52 1.02 -4.68
C THR A 76 13.45 0.27 -3.35
N PRO A 77 14.48 -0.52 -2.98
CA PRO A 77 14.55 -1.14 -1.67
C PRO A 77 14.45 -0.11 -0.53
N ALA A 78 15.06 1.06 -0.71
CA ALA A 78 14.97 2.17 0.25
C ALA A 78 13.53 2.64 0.45
N PHE A 79 12.76 2.77 -0.63
CA PHE A 79 11.35 3.13 -0.55
C PHE A 79 10.52 2.03 0.13
N ALA A 80 10.73 0.76 -0.20
CA ALA A 80 10.02 -0.36 0.43
C ALA A 80 10.27 -0.40 1.95
N MET A 81 11.53 -0.22 2.39
CA MET A 81 11.87 -0.14 3.81
C MET A 81 11.28 1.08 4.50
N ALA A 82 11.24 2.23 3.82
CA ALA A 82 10.59 3.43 4.35
C ALA A 82 9.07 3.22 4.52
N ALA A 83 8.40 2.57 3.57
CA ALA A 83 6.98 2.24 3.65
C ALA A 83 6.68 1.27 4.81
N LEU A 84 7.47 0.19 4.93
CA LEU A 84 7.40 -0.74 6.05
C LEU A 84 7.59 -0.04 7.39
N ARG A 85 8.65 0.76 7.54
CA ARG A 85 8.93 1.52 8.76
C ARG A 85 7.77 2.46 9.09
N ARG A 86 7.17 3.11 8.10
CA ARG A 86 6.05 4.03 8.31
C ARG A 86 4.81 3.29 8.79
N GLY A 87 4.47 2.16 8.16
CA GLY A 87 3.38 1.28 8.61
C GLY A 87 3.60 0.76 10.02
N TRP A 88 4.82 0.33 10.35
CA TRP A 88 5.19 -0.09 11.70
C TRP A 88 5.00 1.02 12.74
N ILE A 89 5.49 2.23 12.49
CA ILE A 89 5.40 3.34 13.45
C ILE A 89 3.95 3.77 13.68
N ILE A 90 3.13 3.79 12.62
CA ILE A 90 1.76 4.30 12.69
C ILE A 90 0.79 3.23 13.23
N VAL A 91 0.92 1.99 12.77
CA VAL A 91 -0.01 0.89 13.06
C VAL A 91 0.67 -0.17 13.93
N GLY A 92 1.73 -0.81 13.42
CA GLY A 92 2.29 -2.03 14.03
C GLY A 92 2.74 -1.89 15.49
N ARG A 93 3.43 -0.80 15.85
CA ARG A 93 3.98 -0.60 17.21
C ARG A 93 2.90 -0.40 18.27
N ARG A 94 1.69 0.04 17.88
CA ARG A 94 0.60 0.30 18.83
C ARG A 94 0.17 -0.99 19.52
N HIS A 95 0.21 -2.07 18.76
CA HIS A 95 -0.28 -3.37 19.17
C HIS A 95 0.84 -4.36 19.52
N ASN A 96 2.07 -4.07 19.07
CA ASN A 96 3.25 -4.91 19.30
C ASN A 96 4.37 -4.05 19.93
N PRO A 97 4.27 -3.72 21.22
CA PRO A 97 5.35 -3.02 21.92
C PRO A 97 6.62 -3.89 21.98
N PRO A 98 7.80 -3.29 22.17
CA PRO A 98 9.04 -4.04 22.34
C PRO A 98 8.91 -5.05 23.49
N HIS A 99 9.36 -6.28 23.26
CA HIS A 99 9.55 -7.26 24.34
C HIS A 99 10.90 -6.99 25.03
N GLU A 100 10.93 -7.07 26.36
CA GLU A 100 12.16 -7.00 27.17
C GLU A 100 13.04 -8.26 27.02
#